data_AF-A0A527G8Q0-F1
#
_entry.id   AF-A0A527G8Q0-F1
#
_cell.length_a   1.000
_cell.length_b   1.000
_cell.length_c   1.000
_cell.angle_alpha   90.00
_cell.angle_beta   90.00
_cell.angle_gamma   90.00
#
_symmetry.space_group_name_H-M   'P 1'
#
loop_
_entity.id
_entity.type
_entity.pdbx_description
1 polymer ?
#
loop_
_entity_poly.entity_id
_entity_poly.type
_entity_poly.pdbx_seq_one_letter_code
_entity_poly.pdbx_strand_id
1 'polypeptide(L)'
;RRHSLPKPLAMLMVPMALSGWLATLAGWYTTEIGRQPWLVTGVLKTADAVGPVAGSHVALTLAIYLVLYVLLLIAYLGVLVHLALKAAKDGDNSPLPGVLNAPMSQPAAGE
;
A
#
# COMPACT_ATOMS: atom_id res chain seq x y z
N ARG A 1 -1.46 -25.72 -20.08
CA ARG A 1 -2.41 -24.86 -20.83
C ARG A 1 -2.79 -23.68 -19.93
N ARG A 2 -2.20 -22.49 -20.09
CA ARG A 2 -2.66 -21.29 -19.37
C ARG A 2 -4.01 -20.90 -19.96
N HIS A 3 -5.10 -21.12 -19.25
CA HIS A 3 -6.42 -20.59 -19.64
C HIS A 3 -6.31 -19.07 -19.59
N SER A 4 -6.25 -18.42 -20.76
CA SER A 4 -6.27 -16.96 -20.84
C SER A 4 -7.63 -16.48 -20.34
N LEU A 5 -7.65 -15.76 -19.22
CA LEU A 5 -8.85 -15.13 -18.68
C LEU A 5 -9.48 -14.22 -19.75
N PRO A 6 -10.81 -14.14 -19.83
CA PRO A 6 -11.47 -13.21 -20.74
C PRO A 6 -11.02 -11.77 -20.43
N LYS A 7 -10.62 -11.01 -21.46
CA LYS A 7 -10.13 -9.63 -21.36
C LYS A 7 -10.91 -8.72 -20.38
N PRO A 8 -12.27 -8.73 -20.35
CA PRO A 8 -13.01 -7.89 -19.40
C PRO A 8 -12.76 -8.28 -17.94
N LEU A 9 -12.64 -9.58 -17.63
CA LEU A 9 -12.34 -10.05 -16.28
C LEU A 9 -10.93 -9.63 -15.86
N ALA A 10 -9.95 -9.76 -16.75
CA ALA A 10 -8.58 -9.32 -16.48
C ALA A 10 -8.50 -7.81 -16.19
N MET A 11 -9.21 -6.97 -16.96
CA MET A 11 -9.29 -5.53 -16.70
C MET A 11 -9.96 -5.20 -15.36
N LEU A 12 -10.96 -5.98 -14.94
CA LEU A 12 -11.64 -5.78 -13.65
C LEU A 12 -10.75 -6.17 -12.45
N MET A 13 -9.84 -7.13 -12.63
CA MET A 13 -8.90 -7.52 -11.57
C MET A 13 -7.80 -6.49 -11.31
N VAL A 14 -7.46 -5.64 -12.29
CA VAL A 14 -6.43 -4.59 -12.14
C VAL A 14 -6.77 -3.60 -11.01
N PRO A 15 -7.94 -2.94 -10.97
CA PRO A 15 -8.28 -2.04 -9.86
C PRO A 15 -8.49 -2.79 -8.53
N MET A 16 -8.87 -4.07 -8.57
CA MET A 16 -9.01 -4.88 -7.35
C MET A 16 -7.69 -5.06 -6.61
N ALA A 17 -6.54 -4.93 -7.27
CA ALA A 17 -5.24 -4.92 -6.60
C ALA A 17 -5.10 -3.79 -5.56
N LEU A 18 -5.82 -2.67 -5.74
CA LEU A 18 -5.81 -1.53 -4.80
C LEU A 18 -6.93 -1.60 -3.74
N SER A 19 -7.85 -2.55 -3.86
CA SER A 19 -9.02 -2.66 -2.97
C SER A 19 -8.62 -2.93 -1.50
N GLY A 20 -7.56 -3.70 -1.27
CA GLY A 20 -7.04 -3.96 0.08
C GLY A 20 -6.59 -2.68 0.79
N TRP A 21 -5.87 -1.81 0.08
CA TRP A 21 -5.43 -0.52 0.62
C TRP A 21 -6.63 0.36 0.99
N LEU A 22 -7.64 0.43 0.12
CA LEU A 22 -8.85 1.20 0.38
C LEU A 22 -9.61 0.65 1.59
N ALA A 23 -9.73 -0.68 1.71
CA ALA A 23 -10.40 -1.33 2.84
C ALA A 23 -9.66 -1.05 4.17
N THR A 24 -8.33 -1.07 4.17
CA THR A 24 -7.54 -0.73 5.36
C THR A 24 -7.77 0.72 5.79
N LEU A 25 -7.74 1.68 4.85
CA LEU A 25 -8.01 3.08 5.17
C LEU A 25 -9.43 3.32 5.68
N ALA A 26 -10.43 2.69 5.05
CA ALA A 26 -11.81 2.79 5.47
C ALA A 26 -12.02 2.25 6.88
N GLY A 27 -11.37 1.12 7.22
CA GLY A 27 -11.39 0.56 8.57
C GLY A 27 -10.83 1.52 9.61
N TRP A 28 -9.63 2.08 9.35
CA TRP A 28 -9.01 3.09 10.23
C TRP A 28 -9.85 4.34 10.38
N TYR A 29 -10.44 4.84 9.29
CA TYR A 29 -11.29 6.02 9.33
C TYR A 29 -12.54 5.79 10.21
N THR A 30 -13.17 4.62 10.06
CA THR A 30 -14.36 4.25 10.84
C THR A 30 -14.06 4.18 12.34
N THR A 31 -12.94 3.58 12.73
CA THR A 31 -12.56 3.47 14.16
C THR A 31 -12.13 4.81 14.75
N GLU A 32 -11.40 5.62 13.99
CA GLU A 32 -10.87 6.90 14.48
C GLU A 32 -11.96 7.98 14.59
N ILE A 33 -12.89 8.05 13.64
CA ILE A 33 -14.03 8.95 13.74
C ILE A 33 -15.07 8.42 14.72
N GLY A 34 -15.28 7.10 14.77
CA GLY A 34 -16.26 6.48 15.66
C GLY A 34 -16.00 6.74 17.15
N ARG A 35 -14.75 7.06 17.54
CA ARG A 35 -14.41 7.41 18.93
C ARG A 35 -14.48 8.90 19.25
N GLN A 36 -14.67 9.78 18.27
CA GLN A 36 -14.89 11.21 18.53
C GLN A 36 -16.17 11.39 19.37
N PRO A 37 -16.20 12.27 20.38
CA PRO A 37 -15.26 13.37 20.68
C PRO A 37 -14.16 13.01 21.70
N TRP A 38 -13.87 11.73 21.91
CA TRP A 38 -12.95 11.27 22.94
C TRP A 38 -11.63 10.78 22.35
N LEU A 39 -10.53 11.20 22.98
CA LEU A 39 -9.21 10.62 22.74
C LEU A 39 -8.99 9.41 23.65
N VAL A 40 -9.38 9.55 24.92
CA VAL A 40 -9.52 8.46 25.90
C VAL A 40 -10.91 8.55 26.50
N THR A 41 -11.72 7.51 26.33
CA THR A 41 -13.14 7.48 26.72
C THR A 41 -13.32 7.79 28.20
N GLY A 42 -14.10 8.83 28.50
CA GLY A 42 -14.39 9.25 29.88
C GLY A 42 -13.24 9.97 30.59
N VAL A 43 -12.09 10.17 29.93
CA VAL A 43 -10.91 10.80 30.54
C VAL A 43 -10.50 12.07 29.80
N LEU A 44 -10.29 11.99 28.48
CA LEU A 44 -9.75 13.11 27.69
C LEU A 44 -10.51 13.29 26.38
N LYS A 45 -11.02 14.51 26.17
CA LYS A 45 -11.67 14.90 24.91
C LYS A 45 -10.64 15.39 23.90
N THR A 46 -10.96 15.28 22.62
CA THR A 46 -10.09 15.75 21.52
C THR A 46 -9.87 17.27 21.57
N ALA A 47 -10.87 18.05 21.98
CA ALA A 47 -10.77 19.51 22.09
C ALA A 47 -9.79 19.96 23.20
N ASP A 48 -9.73 19.20 24.30
CA ASP A 48 -8.87 19.52 25.45
C ASP A 48 -7.41 19.12 25.20
N ALA A 49 -7.15 18.30 24.19
CA ALA A 49 -5.81 17.81 23.83
C ALA A 49 -5.03 18.76 22.89
N VAL A 50 -5.60 19.91 22.50
CA VAL A 50 -4.96 20.85 21.58
C VAL A 50 -3.85 21.62 22.31
N GLY A 51 -2.61 21.51 21.82
CA GLY A 51 -1.45 22.20 22.37
C GLY A 51 -1.42 23.71 22.08
N PRO A 52 -0.63 24.51 22.84
CA PRO A 52 -0.57 25.97 22.71
C PRO A 52 0.29 26.42 21.51
N VAL A 53 -0.11 26.04 20.30
CA VAL A 53 0.57 26.41 19.04
C VAL A 53 -0.38 27.19 18.15
N ALA A 54 0.14 28.22 17.46
CA ALA A 54 -0.68 28.97 16.52
C ALA A 54 -1.11 28.08 15.34
N GLY A 55 -2.40 28.14 14.97
CA GLY A 55 -2.96 27.33 13.89
C GLY A 55 -2.25 27.52 12.54
N SER A 56 -1.64 28.69 12.31
CA SER A 56 -0.82 28.97 11.12
C SER A 56 0.41 28.07 11.01
N HIS A 57 1.09 27.77 12.13
CA HIS A 57 2.24 26.86 12.14
C HIS A 57 1.80 25.43 11.85
N VAL A 58 0.67 24.99 12.40
CA VAL A 58 0.10 23.66 12.13
C VAL A 58 -0.30 23.52 10.66
N ALA A 59 -0.96 24.54 10.09
CA ALA A 59 -1.36 24.53 8.69
C ALA A 59 -0.15 24.49 7.75
N LEU A 60 0.91 25.26 8.05
CA LEU A 60 2.13 25.27 7.26
C LEU A 60 2.84 23.92 7.28
N THR A 61 3.05 23.33 8.46
CA THR A 61 3.71 22.02 8.56
C THR A 61 2.87 20.92 7.92
N LEU A 62 1.55 20.94 8.11
CA LEU A 62 0.63 20.02 7.43
C LEU A 62 0.76 20.12 5.91
N ALA A 63 0.77 21.34 5.35
CA ALA A 63 0.94 21.55 3.92
C ALA A 63 2.28 21.00 3.41
N ILE A 64 3.38 21.23 4.15
CA ILE A 64 4.70 20.68 3.80
C ILE A 64 4.67 19.14 3.80
N TYR A 65 4.09 18.50 4.82
CA TYR A 65 3.96 17.05 4.87
C TYR A 65 3.11 16.49 3.74
N LEU A 66 1.98 17.13 3.41
CA LEU A 66 1.12 16.72 2.30
C LEU A 66 1.88 16.78 0.96
N VAL A 67 2.57 17.89 0.68
CA VAL A 67 3.37 18.04 -0.53
C VAL A 67 4.46 16.96 -0.60
N LEU A 68 5.19 16.77 0.50
CA LEU A 68 6.24 15.77 0.57
C LEU A 68 5.72 14.35 0.29
N TYR A 69 4.61 13.95 0.92
CA TYR A 69 4.03 12.62 0.70
C TYR A 69 3.44 12.44 -0.69
N VAL A 70 2.86 13.47 -1.29
CA VAL A 70 2.40 13.41 -2.69
C VAL A 70 3.58 13.20 -3.64
N LEU A 71 4.67 13.96 -3.46
CA LEU A 71 5.88 13.79 -4.27
C LEU A 71 6.48 12.39 -4.11
N LEU A 72 6.54 11.89 -2.87
CA LEU A 72 7.04 10.55 -2.59
C LEU A 72 6.16 9.47 -3.23
N LEU A 73 4.83 9.61 -3.15
CA LEU A 73 3.88 8.69 -3.76
C LEU A 73 4.05 8.64 -5.29
N ILE A 74 4.20 9.80 -5.94
CA ILE A 74 4.43 9.89 -7.38
C ILE A 74 5.76 9.21 -7.76
N ALA A 75 6.83 9.49 -7.02
CA ALA A 75 8.13 8.87 -7.25
C ALA A 75 8.05 7.34 -7.09
N TYR A 76 7.40 6.85 -6.04
CA TYR A 76 7.21 5.43 -5.77
C TYR A 76 6.42 4.72 -6.88
N LEU A 77 5.25 5.26 -7.26
CA LEU A 77 4.45 4.71 -8.34
C LEU A 77 5.20 4.77 -9.69
N GLY A 78 5.93 5.86 -9.94
CA GLY A 78 6.77 6.00 -11.12
C GLY A 78 7.82 4.91 -11.23
N VAL A 79 8.53 4.62 -10.13
CA VAL A 79 9.53 3.54 -10.07
C VAL A 79 8.88 2.17 -10.28
N LEU A 80 7.75 1.89 -9.61
CA LEU A 80 7.04 0.62 -9.77
C LEU A 80 6.58 0.39 -11.22
N VAL A 81 5.95 1.40 -11.83
CA VAL A 81 5.50 1.30 -13.22
C VAL A 81 6.69 1.17 -14.16
N HIS A 82 7.77 1.91 -13.93
CA HIS A 82 8.98 1.80 -14.73
C HIS A 82 9.56 0.38 -14.68
N LEU A 83 9.71 -0.20 -13.49
CA LEU A 83 10.24 -1.56 -13.32
C LEU A 83 9.30 -2.61 -13.93
N ALA A 84 7.98 -2.46 -13.74
CA ALA A 84 6.99 -3.37 -14.31
C ALA A 84 7.01 -3.36 -15.85
N LEU A 85 7.05 -2.17 -16.46
CA LEU A 85 7.14 -2.01 -17.91
C LEU A 85 8.46 -2.53 -18.47
N LYS A 86 9.57 -2.28 -17.76
CA LYS A 86 10.89 -2.79 -18.16
C LYS A 86 10.92 -4.32 -18.15
N ALA A 87 10.43 -4.96 -17.09
CA ALA A 87 10.33 -6.41 -17.00
C ALA A 87 9.44 -7.02 -18.11
N ALA A 88 8.34 -6.34 -18.47
CA ALA A 88 7.48 -6.77 -19.57
C ALA A 88 8.14 -6.65 -20.95
N LYS A 89 9.02 -5.66 -21.14
CA LYS A 89 9.72 -5.40 -22.41
C LYS A 89 10.93 -6.31 -22.61
N ASP A 90 11.75 -6.48 -21.57
CA ASP A 90 13.04 -7.19 -21.66
C ASP A 90 12.87 -8.72 -21.60
N GLY A 91 11.69 -9.21 -21.19
CA GLY A 91 11.43 -10.62 -20.92
C GLY A 91 12.13 -11.06 -19.64
N ASP A 92 11.50 -11.95 -18.87
CA ASP A 92 12.08 -12.44 -17.62
C ASP A 92 13.30 -13.34 -17.90
N ASN A 93 14.49 -12.73 -17.92
CA ASN A 93 15.77 -13.43 -17.97
C ASN A 93 16.32 -13.74 -16.58
N SER A 94 15.53 -13.53 -15.51
CA SER A 94 15.95 -13.97 -14.19
C SER A 94 16.07 -15.50 -14.22
N PRO A 95 17.14 -16.08 -13.65
CA PRO A 95 17.22 -17.53 -13.52
C PRO A 95 15.96 -17.96 -12.77
N LEU A 96 15.19 -18.87 -13.36
CA LEU A 96 14.04 -19.47 -12.71
C LEU A 96 14.47 -19.88 -11.29
N PRO A 97 13.66 -19.63 -10.25
CA PRO A 97 14.04 -19.97 -8.89
C PRO A 97 14.52 -21.42 -8.89
N GLY A 98 15.68 -21.67 -8.27
CA GLY A 98 16.47 -22.91 -8.40
C GLY A 98 15.73 -24.21 -8.06
N VAL A 99 14.47 -24.11 -7.67
CA VAL A 99 13.49 -25.21 -7.57
C VAL A 99 13.33 -26.00 -8.87
N LEU A 100 13.60 -25.41 -10.05
CA LEU A 100 13.57 -26.16 -11.32
C LEU A 100 14.87 -26.95 -11.60
N ASN A 101 15.97 -26.58 -10.94
CA ASN A 101 17.27 -27.25 -11.08
C ASN A 101 17.55 -28.23 -9.92
N ALA A 102 16.72 -28.24 -8.89
CA ALA A 102 16.77 -29.26 -7.85
C ALA A 102 16.28 -30.59 -8.46
N PRO A 103 17.10 -31.65 -8.49
CA PRO A 103 16.61 -32.96 -8.89
C PRO A 103 15.48 -33.36 -7.93
N MET A 104 14.30 -33.72 -8.46
CA MET A 104 13.13 -34.18 -7.68
C MET A 104 13.42 -35.37 -6.73
N SER A 105 14.61 -35.96 -6.82
CA SER A 105 15.10 -36.99 -5.92
C SER A 105 15.63 -36.46 -4.59
N GLN A 106 15.74 -35.15 -4.39
CA GLN A 106 16.17 -34.60 -3.11
C GLN A 106 14.98 -34.62 -2.15
N PRO A 107 14.96 -35.50 -1.12
CA PRO A 107 13.94 -35.38 -0.09
C PRO A 107 14.08 -33.98 0.52
N ALA A 108 12.95 -33.28 0.67
CA ALA A 108 12.90 -32.07 1.48
C ALA A 108 13.51 -32.46 2.82
N ALA A 109 14.70 -31.94 3.13
CA ALA A 109 15.42 -32.27 4.33
C ALA A 109 14.47 -32.02 5.50
N GLY A 110 14.12 -33.09 6.19
CA GLY A 110 13.32 -33.05 7.40
C GLY A 110 14.07 -32.34 8.51
N GLU A 111 13.25 -31.92 9.48
CA GLU A 111 13.55 -31.21 10.75
C GLU A 111 13.58 -29.69 10.68
#